data_AF-A0A2U8WB33-F1
#
_entry.id   AF-A0A2U8WB33-F1
#
_cell.length_a   1.000
_cell.length_b   1.000
_cell.length_c   1.000
_cell.angle_alpha   90.00
_cell.angle_beta   90.00
_cell.angle_gamma   90.00
#
_symmetry.space_group_name_H-M   'P 1'
#
loop_
_entity.id
_entity.type
_entity.pdbx_description
1 polymer ?
#
loop_
_entity_poly.entity_id
_entity_poly.type
_entity_poly.pdbx_seq_one_letter_code
_entity_poly.pdbx_strand_id
1 'polypeptide(L)'
;MAERHEPGRTAYEARFAGFPLGQRGIAPAWADLGPEARAIWARVEGAVLRDFRQAAAMLIDARMAETRARSAEAVNEALEAERRADAAINRLEALAKGEDA
;
A
#
# COMPACT_ATOMS: atom_id res chain seq x y z
N MET A 1 -16.66 24.03 7.30
CA MET A 1 -17.22 23.15 8.35
C MET A 1 -17.02 21.73 7.88
N ALA A 2 -16.28 20.89 8.60
CA ALA A 2 -16.19 19.48 8.25
C ALA A 2 -17.58 18.86 8.40
N GLU A 3 -18.14 18.32 7.31
CA GLU A 3 -19.38 17.53 7.39
C GLU A 3 -19.16 16.42 8.42
N ARG A 4 -20.07 16.33 9.40
CA ARG A 4 -20.04 15.21 10.34
C ARG A 4 -20.25 13.94 9.53
N HIS A 5 -19.22 13.12 9.43
CA HIS A 5 -19.30 11.82 8.81
C HIS A 5 -20.34 10.97 9.56
N GLU A 6 -21.42 10.62 8.87
CA GLU A 6 -22.48 9.75 9.39
C GLU A 6 -22.18 8.30 8.98
N PRO A 7 -21.94 7.39 9.94
CA PRO A 7 -21.64 6.00 9.61
C PRO A 7 -22.75 5.36 8.76
N GLY A 8 -22.34 4.71 7.69
CA GLY A 8 -23.17 4.05 6.70
C GLY A 8 -23.60 4.93 5.54
N ARG A 9 -23.52 6.26 5.67
CA ARG A 9 -24.04 7.18 4.66
C ARG A 9 -23.27 7.07 3.35
N THR A 10 -21.94 6.98 3.40
CA THR A 10 -21.13 6.85 2.18
C THR A 10 -21.46 5.57 1.43
N ALA A 11 -21.58 4.43 2.13
CA ALA A 11 -21.92 3.16 1.50
C ALA A 11 -23.33 3.18 0.89
N TYR A 12 -24.27 3.84 1.57
CA TYR A 12 -25.64 4.03 1.09
C TYR A 12 -25.67 4.89 -0.18
N GLU A 13 -25.07 6.08 -0.13
CA GLU A 13 -25.03 7.01 -1.26
C GLU A 13 -24.27 6.41 -2.45
N ALA A 14 -23.18 5.67 -2.20
CA ALA A 14 -22.45 4.95 -3.24
C ALA A 14 -23.30 3.86 -3.91
N ARG A 15 -24.08 3.09 -3.14
CA ARG A 15 -25.00 2.06 -3.68
C ARG A 15 -25.99 2.64 -4.68
N PHE A 16 -26.48 3.84 -4.41
CA PHE A 16 -27.50 4.52 -5.19
C PHE A 16 -26.96 5.70 -5.99
N ALA A 17 -25.64 5.76 -6.20
CA ALA A 17 -25.02 6.81 -6.97
C ALA A 17 -25.64 6.87 -8.38
N GLY A 18 -26.07 8.07 -8.78
CA GLY A 18 -26.74 8.29 -10.06
C GLY A 18 -28.25 8.04 -10.06
N PHE A 19 -28.84 7.63 -8.94
CA PHE A 19 -30.29 7.48 -8.82
C PHE A 19 -30.90 8.54 -7.90
N PRO A 20 -32.12 9.02 -8.20
CA PRO A 20 -32.85 9.91 -7.29
C PRO A 20 -33.21 9.16 -6.01
N LEU A 21 -33.09 9.85 -4.88
CA LEU A 21 -33.45 9.37 -3.53
C LEU A 21 -34.62 10.19 -2.94
N GLY A 22 -35.34 9.61 -2.00
CA GLY A 22 -36.48 10.25 -1.32
C GLY A 22 -37.79 10.05 -2.06
N GLN A 23 -38.76 10.95 -1.86
CA GLN A 23 -40.20 10.70 -2.03
C GLN A 23 -40.70 10.26 -3.43
N ARG A 24 -39.85 10.16 -4.45
CA ARG A 24 -40.14 9.54 -5.77
C ARG A 24 -38.93 8.84 -6.37
N GLY A 25 -37.90 8.59 -5.57
CA GLY A 25 -36.65 7.96 -5.96
C GLY A 25 -36.71 6.44 -5.92
N ILE A 26 -35.61 5.80 -6.29
CA ILE A 26 -35.51 4.32 -6.24
C ILE A 26 -35.32 3.79 -4.82
N ALA A 27 -34.97 4.67 -3.89
CA ALA A 27 -34.76 4.40 -2.47
C ALA A 27 -35.06 5.65 -1.62
N PRO A 28 -35.31 5.50 -0.29
CA PRO A 28 -35.54 6.63 0.61
C PRO A 28 -34.37 7.63 0.65
N ALA A 29 -34.58 8.87 1.11
CA ALA A 29 -33.43 9.72 1.42
C ALA A 29 -32.74 9.20 2.69
N TRP A 30 -31.43 9.44 2.84
CA TRP A 30 -30.70 9.04 4.05
C TRP A 30 -31.38 9.55 5.33
N ALA A 31 -31.86 10.79 5.31
CA ALA A 31 -32.56 11.43 6.42
C ALA A 31 -33.85 10.68 6.81
N ASP A 32 -34.49 10.00 5.86
CA ASP A 32 -35.75 9.27 6.07
C ASP A 32 -35.52 7.84 6.55
N LEU A 33 -34.28 7.34 6.52
CA LEU A 33 -33.96 6.00 7.02
C LEU A 33 -34.12 5.96 8.54
N GLY A 34 -34.85 4.95 9.01
CA GLY A 34 -34.91 4.59 10.42
C GLY A 34 -33.56 4.11 10.98
N PRO A 35 -33.41 4.08 12.31
CA PRO A 35 -32.14 3.77 12.98
C PRO A 35 -31.61 2.37 12.63
N GLU A 36 -32.49 1.37 12.48
CA GLU A 36 -32.11 0.00 12.12
C GLU A 36 -31.48 -0.07 10.73
N ALA A 37 -32.07 0.61 9.75
CA ALA A 37 -31.53 0.67 8.39
C ALA A 37 -30.16 1.38 8.38
N ARG A 38 -30.02 2.50 9.10
CA ARG A 38 -28.73 3.18 9.24
C ARG A 38 -27.67 2.29 9.88
N ALA A 39 -28.03 1.50 10.89
CA ALA A 39 -27.12 0.54 11.53
C ALA A 39 -26.66 -0.59 10.59
N ILE A 40 -27.51 -1.03 9.66
CA ILE A 40 -27.10 -1.98 8.60
C ILE A 40 -26.05 -1.33 7.70
N TRP A 41 -26.30 -0.12 7.21
CA TRP A 41 -25.36 0.57 6.33
C TRP A 41 -24.04 0.91 7.04
N ALA A 42 -24.08 1.28 8.32
CA ALA A 42 -22.88 1.47 9.13
C ALA A 42 -22.03 0.19 9.23
N ARG A 43 -22.66 -0.98 9.34
CA ARG A 43 -21.96 -2.27 9.32
C ARG A 43 -21.36 -2.58 7.95
N VAL A 44 -22.08 -2.28 6.87
CA VAL A 44 -21.59 -2.46 5.49
C VAL A 44 -20.36 -1.58 5.24
N GLU A 45 -20.46 -0.28 5.55
CA GLU A 45 -19.33 0.64 5.42
C GLU A 45 -18.14 0.19 6.28
N GLY A 46 -18.40 -0.20 7.53
CA GLY A 46 -17.38 -0.70 8.43
C GLY A 46 -16.67 -1.97 7.91
N ALA A 47 -17.38 -2.87 7.23
CA ALA A 47 -16.77 -4.05 6.61
C ALA A 47 -15.84 -3.66 5.46
N VAL A 48 -16.32 -2.83 4.53
CA VAL A 48 -15.52 -2.36 3.39
C VAL A 48 -14.29 -1.60 3.86
N LEU A 49 -14.41 -0.74 4.87
CA LEU A 49 -13.27 0.00 5.43
C LEU A 49 -12.23 -0.92 6.10
N ARG A 50 -12.66 -2.02 6.74
CA ARG A 50 -11.73 -3.00 7.30
C ARG A 50 -10.93 -3.70 6.20
N ASP A 51 -11.62 -4.18 5.17
CA ASP A 51 -10.97 -4.87 4.05
C ASP A 51 -9.99 -3.93 3.33
N PHE A 52 -10.38 -2.67 3.11
CA PHE A 52 -9.52 -1.68 2.51
C PHE A 52 -8.28 -1.37 3.36
N ARG A 53 -8.43 -1.22 4.68
CA ARG A 53 -7.30 -1.01 5.60
C ARG A 53 -6.35 -2.19 5.60
N GLN A 54 -6.86 -3.41 5.56
CA GLN A 54 -6.03 -4.62 5.48
C GLN A 54 -5.24 -4.66 4.17
N ALA A 55 -5.90 -4.40 3.04
CA ALA A 55 -5.24 -4.34 1.73
C ALA A 55 -4.18 -3.23 1.69
N ALA A 56 -4.47 -2.05 2.23
CA ALA A 56 -3.53 -0.94 2.31
C ALA A 56 -2.29 -1.28 3.17
N ALA A 57 -2.49 -1.96 4.31
CA ALA A 57 -1.40 -2.42 5.15
C ALA A 57 -0.50 -3.42 4.40
N MET A 58 -1.10 -4.42 3.73
CA MET A 58 -0.36 -5.40 2.92
C MET A 58 0.45 -4.74 1.80
N LEU A 59 -0.10 -3.71 1.15
CA LEU A 59 0.59 -2.97 0.10
C LEU A 59 1.80 -2.20 0.64
N ILE A 60 1.64 -1.54 1.80
CA ILE A 60 2.74 -0.82 2.47
C ILE A 60 3.84 -1.81 2.84
N ASP A 61 3.50 -2.95 3.41
CA ASP A 61 4.46 -3.99 3.79
C ASP A 61 5.21 -4.55 2.57
N ALA A 62 4.50 -4.84 1.48
CA ALA A 62 5.10 -5.29 0.24
C ALA A 62 6.09 -4.26 -0.33
N ARG A 63 5.73 -2.97 -0.30
CA ARG A 63 6.60 -1.88 -0.78
C ARG A 63 7.86 -1.71 0.08
N MET A 64 7.72 -1.87 1.41
CA MET A 64 8.84 -1.85 2.32
C MET A 64 9.77 -3.05 2.09
N ALA A 65 9.21 -4.24 1.86
CA ALA A 65 9.98 -5.44 1.55
C ALA A 65 10.76 -5.29 0.22
N GLU A 66 10.12 -4.76 -0.81
CA GLU A 66 10.76 -4.47 -2.10
C GLU A 66 11.94 -3.49 -1.94
N THR A 67 11.74 -2.42 -1.17
CA THR A 67 12.79 -1.43 -0.91
C THR A 67 14.00 -2.07 -0.21
N ARG A 68 13.75 -2.91 0.80
CA ARG A 68 14.83 -3.63 1.50
C ARG A 68 15.56 -4.61 0.58
N ALA A 69 14.83 -5.33 -0.27
CA ALA A 69 15.42 -6.27 -1.22
C ALA A 69 16.37 -5.56 -2.20
N ARG A 70 15.92 -4.43 -2.78
CA ARG A 70 16.76 -3.61 -3.67
C ARG A 70 18.02 -3.09 -2.98
N SER A 71 17.90 -2.63 -1.73
CA SER A 71 19.08 -2.19 -0.95
C SER A 71 20.04 -3.34 -0.67
N ALA A 72 19.54 -4.53 -0.36
CA ALA A 72 20.38 -5.70 -0.12
C ALA A 72 21.12 -6.15 -1.39
N GLU A 73 20.44 -6.11 -2.55
CA GLU A 73 21.03 -6.42 -3.85
C GLU A 73 22.15 -5.42 -4.19
N ALA A 74 21.92 -4.12 -4.02
CA ALA A 74 22.94 -3.09 -4.24
C ALA A 74 24.17 -3.27 -3.33
N VAL A 75 23.97 -3.65 -2.07
CA VAL A 75 25.08 -3.97 -1.15
C VAL A 75 25.84 -5.21 -1.61
N ASN A 76 25.15 -6.25 -2.08
CA ASN A 76 25.81 -7.45 -2.59
C ASN A 76 26.66 -7.15 -3.84
N GLU A 77 26.12 -6.38 -4.78
CA GLU A 77 26.86 -5.95 -5.98
C GLU A 77 28.13 -5.15 -5.63
N ALA A 78 28.04 -4.27 -4.63
CA ALA A 78 29.19 -3.50 -4.15
C ALA A 78 30.29 -4.40 -3.56
N LEU A 79 29.93 -5.38 -2.74
CA LEU A 79 30.88 -6.34 -2.16
C LEU A 79 31.53 -7.22 -3.24
N GLU A 80 30.79 -7.63 -4.26
CA GLU A 80 31.33 -8.37 -5.39
C GLU A 80 32.26 -7.52 -6.27
N ALA A 81 32.00 -6.22 -6.40
CA ALA A 81 32.89 -5.30 -7.09
C ALA A 81 34.20 -5.09 -6.31
N GLU A 82 34.12 -4.91 -4.99
CA GLU A 82 35.29 -4.78 -4.10
C GLU A 82 36.19 -6.03 -4.19
N ARG A 83 35.63 -7.23 -4.05
CA ARG A 83 36.39 -8.49 -4.19
C ARG A 83 37.08 -8.63 -5.54
N ARG A 84 36.45 -8.15 -6.63
CA ARG A 84 37.07 -8.14 -7.97
C ARG A 84 38.23 -7.16 -8.05
N ALA A 85 38.09 -5.98 -7.44
CA ALA A 85 39.15 -4.98 -7.37
C ALA A 85 40.35 -5.51 -6.56
N ASP A 86 40.12 -6.09 -5.39
CA ASP A 86 41.16 -6.68 -4.55
C ASP A 86 41.90 -7.80 -5.29
N ALA A 87 41.17 -8.68 -5.99
CA ALA A 87 41.77 -9.73 -6.79
C ALA A 87 42.62 -9.18 -7.94
N ALA A 88 42.21 -8.07 -8.56
CA ALA A 88 43.00 -7.41 -9.61
C ALA A 88 44.27 -6.76 -9.04
N ILE A 89 44.16 -6.05 -7.90
CA ILE A 89 45.31 -5.45 -7.20
C ILE A 89 46.33 -6.54 -6.84
N ASN A 90 45.90 -7.63 -6.22
CA ASN A 90 46.79 -8.73 -5.86
C ASN A 90 47.53 -9.33 -7.07
N ARG A 91 46.87 -9.43 -8.23
CA ARG A 91 47.54 -9.87 -9.47
C ARG A 91 48.57 -8.87 -9.96
N LEU A 92 48.26 -7.57 -9.92
CA LEU A 92 49.20 -6.51 -10.30
C LEU A 92 50.42 -6.49 -9.38
N GLU A 93 50.22 -6.65 -8.07
CA GLU A 93 51.33 -6.76 -7.11
C GLU A 93 52.20 -7.99 -7.35
N ALA A 94 51.58 -9.13 -7.67
CA ALA A 94 52.32 -10.36 -7.97
C ALA A 94 53.16 -10.22 -9.25
N LEU A 95 52.63 -9.56 -10.28
CA LEU A 95 53.38 -9.25 -11.50
C LEU A 95 54.55 -8.32 -11.23
N ALA A 96 54.32 -7.23 -10.48
CA ALA A 96 55.39 -6.28 -10.12
C ALA A 96 56.53 -6.96 -9.33
N LYS A 97 56.19 -7.84 -8.37
CA LYS A 97 57.19 -8.59 -7.58
C LYS A 97 57.90 -9.69 -8.39
N GLY A 98 57.30 -10.16 -9.48
CA GLY A 98 57.86 -11.19 -10.35
C GLY A 98 58.74 -10.64 -11.48
N GLU A 99 58.59 -9.37 -11.86
CA GLU A 99 59.46 -8.68 -12.84
C GLU A 99 60.82 -8.24 -12.26
N ASP A 100 60.99 -8.26 -10.93
CA ASP A 100 62.23 -7.89 -10.23
C ASP A 100 63.19 -9.08 -9.95
N ALA A 101 62.98 -10.25 -10.57
CA ALA A 101 63.78 -11.47 -10.41
C ALA A 101 64.48 -11.91 -11.71
#